data_AF-A0A3A9ZR95-F1
#
_entry.id   AF-A0A3A9ZR95-F1
#
_cell.length_a   1.000
_cell.length_b   1.000
_cell.length_c   1.000
_cell.angle_alpha   90.00
_cell.angle_beta   90.00
_cell.angle_gamma   90.00
#
_symmetry.space_group_name_H-M   'P 1'
#
loop_
_entity.id
_entity.type
_entity.pdbx_description
1 polymer ?
#
loop_
_entity_poly.entity_id
_entity_poly.type
_entity_poly.pdbx_seq_one_letter_code
_entity_poly.pdbx_strand_id
1 'polypeptide(L)' 'MPHESDDHQQPQPTVGSHMLASTEDMRDADDILFAHPPRTVTRWRCGCGEDYPCPEVRFAQLVKRATVRSER' A
#
# COMPACT_ATOMS: atom_id res chain seq x y z
N MET A 1 2.60 -28.24 25.79
CA MET A 1 1.90 -27.06 25.26
C MET A 1 1.64 -27.33 23.77
N PRO A 2 0.41 -27.58 23.33
CA PRO A 2 0.15 -27.76 21.91
C PRO A 2 0.12 -26.39 21.21
N HIS A 3 0.80 -26.31 20.07
CA HIS A 3 0.73 -25.18 19.14
C HIS A 3 -0.64 -25.22 18.45
N GLU A 4 -1.46 -24.22 18.68
CA GLU A 4 -2.73 -24.02 17.98
C GLU A 4 -2.41 -23.40 16.62
N SER A 5 -2.77 -24.12 15.55
CA SER A 5 -2.55 -23.71 14.17
C SER A 5 -3.52 -22.59 13.80
N ASP A 6 -3.00 -21.43 13.46
CA ASP A 6 -3.76 -20.28 12.96
C ASP A 6 -4.22 -20.57 11.52
N ASP A 7 -5.47 -21.04 11.41
CA ASP A 7 -6.15 -21.32 10.14
C ASP A 7 -6.65 -19.99 9.55
N HIS A 8 -5.80 -19.31 8.78
CA HIS A 8 -6.19 -18.13 7.99
C HIS A 8 -7.04 -18.52 6.77
N GLN A 9 -8.26 -19.00 7.01
CA GLN A 9 -9.23 -19.28 5.95
C GLN A 9 -9.99 -17.98 5.59
N GLN A 10 -9.51 -17.24 4.57
CA GLN A 10 -10.27 -16.12 4.00
C GLN A 10 -11.49 -16.62 3.20
N PRO A 11 -12.73 -16.19 3.51
CA PRO A 11 -13.91 -16.52 2.71
C PRO A 11 -14.06 -15.59 1.48
N GLN A 12 -14.52 -16.18 0.37
CA GLN A 12 -14.71 -15.56 -0.96
C GLN A 12 -15.90 -14.57 -0.99
N PRO A 13 -15.88 -13.52 -1.85
CA PRO A 13 -16.87 -12.44 -1.81
C PRO A 13 -18.16 -12.82 -2.57
N THR A 14 -19.30 -12.86 -1.87
CA THR A 14 -20.63 -12.94 -2.47
C THR A 14 -21.26 -11.55 -2.56
N VAL A 15 -21.69 -11.18 -3.77
CA VAL A 15 -22.26 -9.87 -4.09
C VAL A 15 -23.70 -9.79 -3.53
N GLY A 16 -23.80 -9.39 -2.27
CA GLY A 16 -25.00 -8.82 -1.65
C GLY A 16 -24.55 -7.60 -0.84
N SER A 17 -25.47 -6.72 -0.41
CA SER A 17 -25.17 -5.60 0.51
C SER A 17 -24.76 -6.06 1.91
N HIS A 18 -23.86 -7.03 1.99
CA HIS A 18 -23.10 -7.38 3.16
C HIS A 18 -22.06 -6.29 3.34
N MET A 19 -22.02 -5.70 4.54
CA MET A 19 -20.90 -4.86 4.93
C MET A 19 -19.61 -5.60 4.60
N LEU A 20 -18.71 -4.93 3.87
CA LEU A 20 -17.41 -5.46 3.49
C LEU A 20 -16.44 -5.59 4.69
N ALA A 21 -16.85 -5.08 5.85
CA ALA A 21 -16.10 -5.10 7.09
C ALA A 21 -16.98 -5.66 8.21
N SER A 22 -16.39 -6.53 9.03
CA SER A 22 -17.00 -7.02 10.26
C SER A 22 -17.02 -5.94 11.33
N THR A 23 -17.74 -6.20 12.43
CA THR A 23 -17.74 -5.32 13.60
C THR A 23 -16.41 -5.34 14.35
N GLU A 24 -15.60 -6.38 14.18
CA GLU A 24 -14.24 -6.45 14.72
C GLU A 24 -13.31 -5.57 13.89
N ASP A 25 -13.37 -5.66 12.55
CA ASP A 25 -12.58 -4.82 11.64
C ASP A 25 -12.78 -3.32 11.92
N MET A 26 -14.00 -2.92 12.26
CA MET A 26 -14.33 -1.55 12.62
C MET A 26 -13.73 -1.11 13.97
N ARG A 27 -13.69 -2.02 14.96
CA ARG A 27 -13.09 -1.76 16.28
C ARG A 27 -11.57 -1.67 16.18
N ASP A 28 -10.96 -2.61 15.48
CA ASP A 28 -9.52 -2.59 15.20
C ASP A 28 -9.09 -1.33 14.44
N ALA A 29 -9.89 -0.90 13.45
CA ALA A 29 -9.61 0.32 12.72
C ALA A 29 -9.62 1.56 13.63
N ASP A 30 -10.55 1.65 14.59
CA ASP A 30 -10.61 2.77 15.54
C ASP A 30 -9.39 2.79 16.46
N ASP A 31 -9.01 1.63 16.99
CA ASP A 31 -7.82 1.47 17.83
C ASP A 31 -6.54 1.85 17.07
N ILE A 32 -6.41 1.44 15.80
CA ILE A 32 -5.28 1.80 14.94
C ILE A 32 -5.24 3.31 14.69
N LEU A 33 -6.38 3.94 14.38
CA LEU A 33 -6.44 5.38 14.11
C LEU A 33 -6.20 6.22 15.37
N PHE A 34 -6.58 5.71 16.53
CA PHE A 34 -6.27 6.33 17.83
C PHE A 34 -4.77 6.20 18.16
N ALA A 35 -4.19 5.01 18.01
CA ALA A 35 -2.79 4.75 18.32
C ALA A 35 -1.83 5.42 17.31
N HIS A 36 -2.27 5.58 16.06
CA HIS A 36 -1.49 6.14 14.98
C HIS A 36 -2.22 7.35 14.37
N PRO A 37 -1.88 8.58 14.77
CA PRO A 37 -2.51 9.76 14.19
C PRO A 37 -2.32 9.75 12.66
N PRO A 38 -3.34 10.13 11.88
CA PRO A 38 -3.25 10.18 10.43
C PRO A 38 -2.03 10.99 9.99
N ARG A 39 -1.14 10.36 9.23
CA ARG A 39 0.03 11.05 8.68
C ARG A 39 -0.40 11.84 7.47
N THR A 40 0.04 13.10 7.38
CA THR A 40 -0.15 13.87 6.15
C THR A 40 0.72 13.28 5.05
N VAL A 41 0.09 12.70 4.03
CA VAL A 41 0.78 12.21 2.84
C VAL A 41 0.72 13.31 1.79
N THR A 42 1.80 14.08 1.65
CA THR A 42 1.92 15.03 0.53
C THR A 42 2.27 14.26 -0.72
N ARG A 43 1.43 14.36 -1.76
CA ARG A 43 1.76 13.80 -3.06
C ARG A 43 2.80 14.67 -3.73
N TRP A 44 3.97 14.10 -4.01
CA TRP A 44 5.01 14.80 -4.73
C TRP A 44 4.57 14.92 -6.19
N ARG A 45 4.57 16.14 -6.74
CA ARG A 45 4.34 16.39 -8.17
C ARG A 45 5.62 16.87 -8.82
N CYS A 46 5.86 16.42 -10.04
CA CYS A 46 6.93 16.94 -10.87
C CYS A 46 6.61 18.36 -11.35
N GLY A 47 7.62 19.10 -11.83
CA GLY A 47 7.42 20.42 -12.46
C GLY A 47 6.49 20.38 -13.68
N CYS A 48 6.32 19.21 -14.31
CA CYS A 48 5.35 18.98 -15.39
C CYS A 48 3.90 18.85 -14.90
N GLY A 49 3.65 18.84 -13.59
CA GLY A 49 2.32 18.69 -13.01
C GLY A 49 1.87 17.24 -12.85
N GLU A 50 2.60 16.24 -13.33
CA GLU A 50 2.27 14.84 -13.05
C GLU A 50 2.79 14.40 -11.68
N ASP A 51 2.29 13.27 -11.19
CA ASP A 51 2.74 12.70 -9.93
C ASP A 51 4.15 12.14 -10.05
N TYR A 52 4.98 12.45 -9.05
CA TYR A 52 6.34 11.94 -8.98
C TYR A 52 6.34 10.45 -8.56
N PRO A 53 7.11 9.58 -9.23
CA PRO A 53 7.92 9.86 -10.42
C PRO A 53 7.08 9.83 -11.71
N CYS A 54 7.14 10.93 -12.47
CA CYS A 54 6.50 11.02 -13.79
C CYS A 54 7.26 10.15 -14.83
N PRO A 55 6.69 9.90 -16.01
CA PRO A 55 7.29 9.05 -17.05
C PRO A 55 8.72 9.44 -17.42
N GLU A 56 9.02 10.73 -17.52
CA GLU A 56 10.37 11.22 -17.82
C GLU A 56 11.37 10.86 -16.71
N VAL A 57 10.98 11.05 -15.45
CA VAL A 57 11.82 10.66 -14.29
C VAL A 57 12.02 9.15 -14.27
N ARG A 58 10.97 8.37 -14.52
CA ARG A 58 11.07 6.90 -14.59
C ARG A 58 12.04 6.48 -15.70
N PHE A 59 11.95 7.10 -16.86
CA PHE A 59 12.86 6.86 -17.97
C PHE A 59 14.31 7.21 -17.59
N ALA A 60 14.55 8.38 -17.02
CA ALA A 60 15.88 8.79 -16.57
C ALA A 60 16.47 7.81 -15.53
N GLN A 61 15.64 7.33 -14.59
CA GLN A 61 16.05 6.32 -13.61
C GLN A 61 16.41 4.98 -14.27
N LEU A 62 15.65 4.54 -15.29
CA LEU A 62 15.94 3.33 -16.05
C LEU A 62 17.27 3.43 -16.81
N VAL A 63 17.47 4.53 -17.55
CA VAL A 63 18.72 4.77 -18.29
C VAL A 63 19.90 4.81 -17.34
N LYS A 64 19.82 5.57 -16.23
CA LYS A 64 20.88 5.64 -15.23
C LYS A 64 21.27 4.27 -14.70
N ARG A 65 20.28 3.40 -14.41
CA ARG A 65 20.54 2.02 -13.96
C ARG A 65 21.18 1.16 -15.04
N ALA A 66 20.79 1.33 -16.31
CA ALA A 66 21.37 0.61 -17.43
C ALA A 66 22.84 1.03 -17.67
N THR A 67 23.14 2.33 -17.63
CA THR A 67 24.51 2.86 -17.77
C THR A 67 25.43 2.33 -16.68
N VAL A 68 25.00 2.37 -15.40
CA VAL A 68 25.78 1.83 -14.27
C VAL A 68 26.08 0.34 -14.41
N ARG A 69 25.19 -0.43 -15.06
CA ARG A 69 25.45 -1.86 -15.35
C ARG A 69 26.42 -2.06 -16.50
N SER A 70 26.51 -1.12 -17.44
CA SER A 70 27.43 -1.21 -18.58
C SER A 70 28.87 -0.80 -18.23
N GLU A 71 29.06 -0.05 -17.14
CA GLU A 71 30.36 0.42 -16.67
C GLU A 71 31.02 -0.54 -15.66
N ARG A 72 30.36 -1.65 -15.29
CA ARG A 72 30.92 -2.74 -14.47
C ARG A 72 31.34 -3.92 -15.34
#